data_AF-A0A845CEG2-F1
#
_entry.id   AF-A0A845CEG2-F1
#
_cell.length_a   1.000
_cell.length_b   1.000
_cell.length_c   1.000
_cell.angle_alpha   90.00
_cell.angle_beta   90.00
_cell.angle_gamma   90.00
#
_symmetry.space_group_name_H-M   'P 1'
#
loop_
_entity.id
_entity.type
_entity.pdbx_description
1 polymer ?
#
loop_
_entity_poly.entity_id
_entity_poly.type
_entity_poly.pdbx_seq_one_letter_code
_entity_poly.pdbx_strand_id
1 'polypeptide(L)'
;MNGAQMIAFTFEMSDGLVKRALKGLTDEDLMKRPSDQDNPIGWLMWHKTRVEDCAMAAVAGEEQVWISEKWHEKFDMAPEPKQIGFGDSLEQVMRLKFTKQDVIGYANAVRARTTLLLESLSAEDL
;
A
#
# COMPACT_ATOMS: atom_id res chain seq x y z
N MET A 1 26.54 -5.04 -3.25
CA MET A 1 25.07 -5.02 -3.29
C MET A 1 24.62 -6.11 -4.23
N ASN A 2 23.94 -7.15 -3.72
CA ASN A 2 23.33 -8.20 -4.55
C ASN A 2 21.92 -7.78 -5.02
N GLY A 3 21.24 -8.63 -5.79
CA GLY A 3 19.90 -8.34 -6.32
C GLY A 3 18.87 -8.01 -5.23
N ALA A 4 18.81 -8.82 -4.16
CA ALA A 4 17.88 -8.64 -3.04
C ALA A 4 18.11 -7.30 -2.34
N GLN A 5 19.38 -6.94 -2.11
CA GLN A 5 19.76 -5.66 -1.50
C GLN A 5 19.39 -4.46 -2.38
N MET A 6 19.46 -4.58 -3.71
CA MET A 6 19.02 -3.53 -4.63
C MET A 6 17.49 -3.34 -4.57
N ILE A 7 16.74 -4.44 -4.53
CA ILE A 7 15.28 -4.40 -4.41
C ILE A 7 14.87 -3.78 -3.06
N ALA A 8 15.49 -4.22 -1.95
CA ALA A 8 15.26 -3.67 -0.63
C ALA A 8 15.55 -2.15 -0.58
N PHE A 9 16.67 -1.72 -1.15
CA PHE A 9 17.01 -0.29 -1.27
C PHE A 9 15.94 0.50 -2.05
N THR A 10 15.39 -0.08 -3.12
CA THR A 10 14.31 0.56 -3.91
C THR A 10 13.04 0.74 -3.09
N PHE A 11 12.70 -0.26 -2.28
CA PHE A 11 11.60 -0.16 -1.33
C PHE A 11 11.88 0.95 -0.31
N GLU A 12 13.03 0.97 0.38
CA GLU A 12 13.37 2.03 1.34
C GLU A 12 13.27 3.44 0.75
N MET A 13 13.77 3.63 -0.47
CA MET A 13 13.63 4.88 -1.21
C MET A 13 12.17 5.27 -1.45
N SER A 14 11.33 4.30 -1.83
CA SER A 14 9.88 4.50 -1.98
C SER A 14 9.21 4.89 -0.66
N ASP A 15 9.61 4.32 0.48
CA ASP A 15 9.04 4.68 1.79
C ASP A 15 9.37 6.13 2.16
N GLY A 16 10.62 6.54 1.94
CA GLY A 16 11.03 7.93 2.12
C GLY A 16 10.24 8.91 1.25
N LEU A 17 9.91 8.52 0.01
CA LEU A 17 9.06 9.32 -0.88
C LEU A 17 7.62 9.43 -0.39
N VAL A 18 7.01 8.32 0.06
CA VAL A 18 5.64 8.31 0.60
C VAL A 18 5.55 9.18 1.85
N LYS A 19 6.50 9.04 2.79
CA LYS A 19 6.56 9.87 4.00
C LYS A 19 6.67 11.36 3.69
N ARG A 20 7.48 11.72 2.67
CA ARG A 20 7.57 13.12 2.22
C ARG A 20 6.28 13.61 1.57
N ALA A 21 5.65 12.80 0.73
CA ALA A 21 4.40 13.15 0.06
C ALA A 21 3.24 13.40 1.05
N LEU A 22 3.20 12.65 2.15
CA LEU A 22 2.16 12.79 3.18
C LEU A 22 2.49 13.81 4.29
N LYS A 23 3.71 14.36 4.28
CA LYS A 23 4.17 15.30 5.30
C LYS A 23 3.35 16.59 5.23
N GLY A 24 2.79 17.00 6.36
CA GLY A 24 2.04 18.25 6.49
C GLY A 24 0.60 18.20 5.96
N LEU A 25 0.18 17.13 5.26
CA LEU A 25 -1.21 16.95 4.86
C LEU A 25 -2.12 16.71 6.09
N THR A 26 -3.39 17.08 6.00
CA THR A 26 -4.45 16.66 6.94
C THR A 26 -5.22 15.45 6.39
N ASP A 27 -6.20 14.94 7.12
CA ASP A 27 -7.09 13.88 6.62
C ASP A 27 -7.98 14.40 5.48
N GLU A 28 -8.45 15.65 5.56
CA GLU A 28 -9.23 16.28 4.50
C GLU A 28 -8.42 16.44 3.21
N ASP A 29 -7.11 16.71 3.33
CA ASP A 29 -6.22 16.79 2.17
C ASP A 29 -6.15 15.47 1.39
N LEU A 30 -6.35 14.32 2.05
CA LEU A 30 -6.30 13.02 1.37
C LEU A 30 -7.43 12.84 0.35
N MET A 31 -8.51 13.61 0.46
CA MET A 31 -9.60 13.60 -0.52
C MET A 31 -9.42 14.60 -1.67
N LYS A 32 -8.36 15.43 -1.64
CA LYS A 32 -8.06 16.38 -2.72
C LYS A 32 -7.58 15.62 -3.97
N ARG A 33 -7.95 16.17 -5.12
CA ARG A 33 -7.64 15.66 -6.46
C ARG A 33 -7.51 16.82 -7.46
N PRO A 34 -6.64 16.71 -8.49
CA PRO A 34 -6.45 17.79 -9.46
C PRO A 34 -7.72 18.13 -10.26
N SER A 35 -8.51 17.12 -10.63
CA SER A 35 -9.81 17.26 -11.26
C SER A 35 -10.81 16.24 -10.71
N ASP A 36 -12.09 16.39 -11.04
CA ASP A 36 -13.13 15.47 -10.57
C ASP A 36 -13.04 14.06 -11.13
N GLN A 37 -12.21 13.84 -12.16
CA GLN A 37 -11.98 12.53 -12.76
C GLN A 37 -10.71 11.85 -12.23
N ASP A 38 -9.93 12.55 -11.41
CA ASP A 38 -8.68 12.02 -10.87
C ASP A 38 -8.92 11.30 -9.53
N ASN A 39 -8.06 10.33 -9.26
CA ASN A 39 -8.05 9.65 -7.97
C ASN A 39 -7.55 10.59 -6.86
N PRO A 40 -8.18 10.56 -5.68
CA PRO A 40 -7.72 11.36 -4.54
C PRO A 40 -6.40 10.83 -3.99
N ILE A 41 -5.64 11.70 -3.31
CA ILE A 41 -4.31 11.38 -2.75
C ILE A 41 -4.35 10.13 -1.87
N GLY A 42 -5.36 10.02 -0.99
CA GLY A 42 -5.54 8.87 -0.10
C GLY A 42 -5.74 7.55 -0.86
N TRP A 43 -6.52 7.58 -1.95
CA TRP A 43 -6.72 6.40 -2.79
C TRP A 43 -5.43 5.98 -3.49
N LEU A 44 -4.64 6.92 -4.01
CA LEU A 44 -3.35 6.59 -4.65
C LEU A 44 -2.38 5.91 -3.67
N MET A 45 -2.34 6.38 -2.41
CA MET A 45 -1.50 5.77 -1.38
C MET A 45 -2.01 4.41 -0.92
N TRP A 46 -3.33 4.27 -0.75
CA TRP A 46 -3.96 2.99 -0.45
C TRP A 46 -3.74 1.98 -1.60
N HIS A 47 -4.00 2.36 -2.85
CA HIS A 47 -3.84 1.52 -4.04
C HIS A 47 -2.41 1.01 -4.18
N LYS A 48 -1.41 1.91 -4.10
CA LYS A 48 0.01 1.53 -4.11
C LYS A 48 0.32 0.50 -3.02
N THR A 49 -0.22 0.70 -1.82
CA THR A 49 0.01 -0.20 -0.68
C THR A 49 -0.68 -1.56 -0.87
N ARG A 50 -1.92 -1.59 -1.40
CA ARG A 50 -2.63 -2.82 -1.78
C ARG A 50 -1.88 -3.62 -2.83
N VAL A 51 -1.29 -2.95 -3.83
CA VAL A 51 -0.49 -3.61 -4.88
C VAL A 51 0.76 -4.26 -4.28
N GLU A 52 1.46 -3.54 -3.39
CA GLU A 52 2.64 -4.08 -2.69
C GLU A 52 2.26 -5.30 -1.83
N ASP A 53 1.22 -5.19 -1.00
CA ASP A 53 0.73 -6.27 -0.14
C ASP A 53 0.34 -7.51 -0.97
N CYS A 54 -0.48 -7.31 -2.00
CA CYS A 54 -0.91 -8.39 -2.88
C CYS A 54 0.27 -9.09 -3.57
N ALA A 55 1.24 -8.33 -4.08
CA ALA A 55 2.38 -8.88 -4.79
C ALA A 55 3.33 -9.63 -3.84
N MET A 56 3.67 -9.03 -2.70
CA MET A 56 4.64 -9.63 -1.77
C MET A 56 4.06 -10.82 -1.03
N ALA A 57 2.78 -10.79 -0.66
CA ALA A 57 2.10 -11.96 -0.10
C ALA A 57 2.08 -13.13 -1.10
N ALA A 58 1.87 -12.86 -2.39
CA ALA A 58 1.92 -13.88 -3.44
C ALA A 58 3.32 -14.49 -3.60
N VAL A 59 4.38 -13.67 -3.54
CA VAL A 59 5.77 -14.15 -3.57
C VAL A 59 6.09 -15.00 -2.33
N ALA A 60 5.66 -14.56 -1.15
CA ALA A 60 5.88 -15.27 0.11
C ALA A 60 5.03 -16.54 0.26
N GLY A 61 3.95 -16.70 -0.52
CA GLY A 61 2.95 -17.74 -0.30
C GLY A 61 2.15 -17.55 0.99
N GLU A 62 2.01 -16.31 1.46
CA GLU A 62 1.34 -15.95 2.72
C GLU A 62 0.01 -15.22 2.47
N GLU A 63 -0.80 -15.08 3.52
CA GLU A 63 -2.00 -14.24 3.48
C GLU A 63 -1.62 -12.75 3.51
N GLN A 64 -2.32 -11.94 2.72
CA GLN A 64 -2.14 -10.48 2.68
C GLN A 64 -2.36 -9.87 4.07
N VAL A 65 -1.55 -8.88 4.41
CA VAL A 65 -1.69 -8.07 5.65
C VAL A 65 -3.08 -7.44 5.71
N TRP A 66 -3.62 -7.07 4.56
CA TRP A 66 -4.99 -6.58 4.38
C TRP A 66 -6.05 -7.41 5.13
N ILE A 67 -5.91 -8.74 5.10
CA ILE A 67 -6.84 -9.71 5.67
C ILE A 67 -6.35 -10.16 7.04
N SER A 68 -5.11 -10.65 7.12
CA SER A 68 -4.55 -11.24 8.34
C SER A 68 -4.48 -10.26 9.52
N GLU A 69 -4.23 -8.97 9.25
CA GLU A 69 -4.22 -7.90 10.26
C GLU A 69 -5.49 -7.04 10.25
N LYS A 70 -6.54 -7.47 9.52
CA LYS A 70 -7.86 -6.82 9.50
C LYS A 70 -7.83 -5.35 9.06
N TRP A 71 -6.87 -4.96 8.21
CA TRP A 71 -6.86 -3.60 7.66
C TRP A 71 -8.11 -3.30 6.83
N HIS A 72 -8.69 -4.30 6.17
CA HIS A 72 -9.96 -4.15 5.46
C HIS A 72 -11.08 -3.56 6.35
N GLU A 73 -11.12 -3.89 7.65
CA GLU A 73 -12.13 -3.35 8.58
C GLU A 73 -11.94 -1.84 8.81
N LYS A 74 -10.69 -1.36 8.86
CA LYS A 74 -10.39 0.06 9.08
C LYS A 74 -10.73 0.94 7.87
N PHE A 75 -10.69 0.36 6.68
CA PHE A 75 -11.07 1.03 5.43
C PHE A 75 -12.54 0.79 5.05
N ASP A 76 -13.32 0.12 5.90
CA ASP A 76 -14.73 -0.25 5.65
C ASP A 76 -14.92 -1.06 4.34
N MET A 77 -14.08 -2.07 4.16
CA MET A 77 -14.06 -2.94 2.99
C MET A 77 -14.20 -4.42 3.37
N ALA A 78 -14.73 -5.19 2.43
CA ALA A 78 -14.69 -6.64 2.51
C ALA A 78 -13.24 -7.17 2.45
N PRO A 79 -12.93 -8.33 3.07
CA PRO A 79 -11.63 -8.98 3.00
C PRO A 79 -11.40 -9.65 1.62
N GLU A 80 -11.52 -8.89 0.53
CA GLU A 80 -11.35 -9.39 -0.84
C GLU A 80 -9.90 -9.16 -1.31
N PRO A 81 -9.08 -10.23 -1.46
CA PRO A 81 -7.66 -10.11 -1.79
C PRO A 81 -7.40 -9.50 -3.16
N LYS A 82 -8.32 -9.63 -4.12
CA LYS A 82 -8.16 -9.06 -5.48
C LYS A 82 -8.65 -7.62 -5.58
N GLN A 83 -9.34 -7.10 -4.56
CA GLN A 83 -9.78 -5.71 -4.56
C GLN A 83 -8.62 -4.81 -4.15
N ILE A 84 -7.87 -4.41 -5.18
CA ILE A 84 -6.74 -3.50 -5.08
C ILE A 84 -7.01 -2.16 -5.77
N GLY A 85 -8.22 -1.97 -6.34
CA GLY A 85 -8.62 -0.74 -7.04
C GLY A 85 -8.49 -0.78 -8.57
N PHE A 86 -8.01 -1.88 -9.14
CA PHE A 86 -7.92 -2.01 -10.60
C PHE A 86 -9.32 -2.14 -11.23
N GLY A 87 -9.66 -1.25 -12.15
CA GLY A 87 -10.96 -1.24 -12.81
C GLY A 87 -12.09 -0.63 -11.98
N ASP A 88 -11.79 -0.03 -10.82
CA ASP A 88 -12.78 0.69 -10.04
C ASP A 88 -13.32 1.91 -10.80
N SER A 89 -14.64 2.08 -10.77
CA SER A 89 -15.32 3.31 -11.16
C SER A 89 -14.98 4.47 -10.21
N LEU A 90 -15.22 5.69 -10.66
CA LEU A 90 -15.06 6.88 -9.81
C LEU A 90 -15.94 6.80 -8.56
N GLU A 91 -17.15 6.25 -8.66
CA GLU A 91 -18.04 6.03 -7.52
C GLU A 91 -17.42 5.05 -6.51
N GLN A 92 -16.77 3.98 -6.98
CA GLN A 92 -16.04 3.05 -6.11
C GLN A 92 -14.88 3.74 -5.40
N VAL A 93 -14.06 4.50 -6.15
CA VAL A 93 -12.93 5.28 -5.63
C VAL A 93 -13.38 6.22 -4.52
N MET A 94 -14.47 6.97 -4.75
CA MET A 94 -14.94 8.02 -3.84
C MET A 94 -15.72 7.51 -2.62
N ARG A 95 -16.10 6.22 -2.60
CA ARG A 95 -16.69 5.60 -1.40
C ARG A 95 -15.66 5.41 -0.29
N LEU A 96 -14.40 5.19 -0.63
CA LEU A 96 -13.34 4.99 0.35
C LEU A 96 -13.11 6.25 1.19
N LYS A 97 -12.88 6.04 2.48
CA LYS A 97 -12.50 7.07 3.44
C LYS A 97 -11.08 6.83 3.89
N PHE A 98 -10.32 7.90 4.03
CA PHE A 98 -8.90 7.84 4.35
C PHE A 98 -8.62 8.73 5.55
N THR A 99 -7.99 8.15 6.56
CA THR A 99 -7.27 8.91 7.58
C THR A 99 -5.77 8.75 7.33
N LYS A 100 -4.97 9.75 7.71
CA LYS A 100 -3.52 9.64 7.64
C LYS A 100 -3.00 8.50 8.50
N GLN A 101 -3.63 8.28 9.65
CA GLN A 101 -3.27 7.19 10.54
C GLN A 101 -3.41 5.83 9.85
N ASP A 102 -4.53 5.59 9.16
CA ASP A 102 -4.78 4.30 8.50
C ASP A 102 -3.91 4.12 7.26
N VAL A 103 -3.76 5.15 6.43
CA VAL A 103 -2.90 5.09 5.23
C VAL A 103 -1.45 4.82 5.61
N ILE A 104 -0.90 5.55 6.58
CA ILE A 104 0.50 5.36 7.03
C ILE A 104 0.64 4.05 7.78
N GLY A 105 -0.32 3.72 8.65
CA GLY A 105 -0.32 2.49 9.43
C GLY A 105 -0.29 1.26 8.54
N TYR A 106 -1.17 1.21 7.54
CA TYR A 106 -1.22 0.09 6.60
C TYR A 106 0.05 0.00 5.74
N ALA A 107 0.55 1.14 5.24
CA ALA A 107 1.80 1.17 4.48
C ALA A 107 2.99 0.65 5.30
N ASN A 108 3.07 1.02 6.59
CA ASN A 108 4.13 0.51 7.47
C ASN A 108 4.01 -0.99 7.74
N ALA A 109 2.78 -1.51 7.94
CA ALA A 109 2.55 -2.93 8.19
C ALA A 109 2.95 -3.78 6.98
N VAL A 110 2.51 -3.38 5.78
CA VAL A 110 2.93 -4.01 4.52
C VAL A 110 4.44 -3.92 4.36
N ARG A 111 5.04 -2.74 4.61
CA ARG A 111 6.48 -2.58 4.46
C ARG A 111 7.28 -3.48 5.40
N ALA A 112 6.86 -3.61 6.65
CA ALA A 112 7.52 -4.51 7.60
C ALA A 112 7.55 -5.96 7.08
N ARG A 113 6.43 -6.43 6.51
CA ARG A 113 6.35 -7.77 5.92
C ARG A 113 7.18 -7.90 4.63
N THR A 114 7.14 -6.90 3.75
CA THR A 114 7.98 -6.83 2.55
C THR A 114 9.47 -6.91 2.91
N THR A 115 9.92 -6.17 3.92
CA THR A 115 11.33 -6.17 4.35
C THR A 115 11.75 -7.55 4.87
N LEU A 116 10.94 -8.17 5.73
CA LEU A 116 11.23 -9.52 6.23
C LEU A 116 11.34 -10.57 5.12
N LEU A 117 10.47 -10.50 4.11
CA LEU A 117 10.56 -11.35 2.93
C LEU A 117 11.89 -11.13 2.20
N LEU A 118 12.23 -9.89 1.87
CA LEU A 118 13.45 -9.58 1.11
C LEU A 118 14.73 -9.95 1.85
N GLU A 119 14.74 -9.89 3.19
CA GLU A 119 15.85 -10.36 4.03
C GLU A 119 16.04 -11.88 3.99
N SER A 120 15.00 -12.63 3.64
CA SER A 120 15.03 -14.09 3.55
C SER A 120 15.44 -14.62 2.16
N LEU A 121 15.36 -13.80 1.11
CA LEU A 121 15.64 -14.21 -0.27
C LEU A 121 17.15 -14.32 -0.55
N SER A 122 17.53 -15.36 -1.28
CA SER A 122 18.87 -15.51 -1.83
C SER A 122 18.98 -14.93 -3.24
N ALA A 123 20.16 -15.00 -3.84
CA ALA A 123 20.34 -14.57 -5.23
C ALA A 123 19.68 -15.54 -6.23
N GLU A 124 19.48 -16.79 -5.84
CA GLU A 124 18.87 -17.84 -6.65
C GLU A 124 17.34 -17.73 -6.71
N ASP A 125 16.73 -17.00 -5.76
CA ASP A 125 15.29 -16.74 -5.73
C ASP A 125 14.85 -15.58 -6.65
N LEU A 126 15.81 -14.84 -7.24
CA LEU A 126 15.61 -13.62 -8.04
C LEU A 126 15.89 -13.82 -9.54
#